data_AF-A0A7C2WTB8-F1
#
_entry.id   AF-A0A7C2WTB8-F1
#
_cell.length_a   1.000
_cell.length_b   1.000
_cell.length_c   1.000
_cell.angle_alpha   90.00
_cell.angle_beta   90.00
_cell.angle_gamma   90.00
#
_symmetry.space_group_name_H-M   'P 1'
#
loop_
_entity.id
_entity.type
_entity.pdbx_description
1 polymer ?
#
loop_
_entity_poly.entity_id
_entity_poly.type
_entity_poly.pdbx_seq_one_letter_code
_entity_poly.pdbx_strand_id
1 'polypeptide(L)'
;MPSAENAILEYEAGQNAVSMAALTDTGDHKTFLSSDELWSDKAGYEAQVRPNGLETGGAVTPAASGSDDVVDVAALTCYLAGVNTNVAADTDKSITRGSTHNFTRHSVTVTSAGAIAVIDGTEGESFSDTRGAAGGPPWIPTGSIEIAQIHISDKTPAPIAADEIKQVPGIHREMYSYPTWVENRIAVENSVIGYAGVTFNAALPLIHSDDAGSTKAAKKVCASYATPEFAEIPNAYDFVRPATSYTVNSTQVYGGTVGSASRSLGGGSFSFSCRDGITDSLFAEEGSNLWFKFRPHRLKTPAIFCQGILGIKESFPAGDAISAECTISAEQEGKRVIS
;
A
#
# COMPACT_ATOMS: atom_id res chain seq x y z
N MET A 1 -2.33 44.90 -5.37
CA MET A 1 -1.79 43.82 -4.53
C MET A 1 -2.71 42.62 -4.66
N PRO A 2 -2.22 41.41 -4.92
CA PRO A 2 -3.06 40.22 -4.88
C PRO A 2 -3.57 39.99 -3.44
N SER A 3 -4.86 39.76 -3.26
CA SER A 3 -5.50 39.41 -1.99
C SER A 3 -6.16 38.03 -2.07
N ALA A 4 -6.30 37.37 -0.93
CA ALA A 4 -7.00 36.09 -0.78
C ALA A 4 -8.46 36.28 -0.32
N GLU A 5 -9.07 37.44 -0.61
CA GLU A 5 -10.44 37.79 -0.17
C GLU A 5 -11.49 36.77 -0.61
N ASN A 6 -11.28 36.14 -1.77
CA ASN A 6 -12.15 35.10 -2.30
C ASN A 6 -11.71 33.67 -1.94
N ALA A 7 -10.77 33.51 -1.00
CA ALA A 7 -10.31 32.21 -0.57
C ALA A 7 -11.42 31.40 0.12
N ILE A 8 -11.20 30.09 0.18
CA ILE A 8 -12.05 29.14 0.90
C ILE A 8 -11.15 28.08 1.51
N LEU A 9 -11.47 27.69 2.75
CA LEU A 9 -10.87 26.57 3.45
C LEU A 9 -11.97 25.55 3.70
N GLU A 10 -11.67 24.30 3.38
CA GLU A 10 -12.59 23.18 3.53
C GLU A 10 -11.92 22.11 4.39
N TYR A 11 -12.71 21.37 5.17
CA TYR A 11 -12.27 20.23 5.96
C TYR A 11 -13.03 18.97 5.56
N GLU A 12 -12.44 17.82 5.84
CA GLU A 12 -13.09 16.52 5.73
C GLU A 12 -14.22 16.41 6.76
N ALA A 13 -15.46 16.51 6.28
CA ALA A 13 -16.67 16.43 7.08
C ALA A 13 -17.42 15.10 6.94
N GLY A 14 -17.03 14.28 5.96
CA GLY A 14 -17.62 12.97 5.72
C GLY A 14 -16.64 11.99 5.08
N GLN A 15 -17.00 10.71 5.13
CA GLN A 15 -16.19 9.60 4.60
C GLN A 15 -17.09 8.65 3.80
N ASN A 16 -16.80 8.50 2.51
CA ASN A 16 -17.47 7.52 1.66
C ASN A 16 -16.63 6.25 1.57
N ALA A 17 -17.12 5.18 2.19
CA ALA A 17 -16.42 3.90 2.17
C ALA A 17 -16.44 3.27 0.76
N VAL A 18 -15.26 2.92 0.28
CA VAL A 18 -15.04 2.10 -0.91
C VAL A 18 -14.72 0.68 -0.43
N SER A 19 -15.54 -0.28 -0.88
CA SER A 19 -15.34 -1.69 -0.56
C SER A 19 -14.03 -2.21 -1.14
N MET A 20 -13.58 -3.36 -0.63
CA MET A 20 -12.34 -4.00 -1.08
C MET A 20 -12.33 -4.17 -2.61
N ALA A 21 -11.44 -3.43 -3.27
CA ALA A 21 -11.33 -3.39 -4.72
C ALA A 21 -9.87 -3.56 -5.16
N ALA A 22 -9.67 -4.06 -6.39
CA ALA A 22 -8.34 -4.19 -6.96
C ALA A 22 -7.78 -2.80 -7.33
N LEU A 23 -6.53 -2.56 -6.95
CA LEU A 23 -5.77 -1.38 -7.37
C LEU A 23 -5.15 -1.63 -8.76
N THR A 24 -4.93 -0.54 -9.50
CA THR A 24 -4.34 -0.57 -10.84
C THR A 24 -2.83 -0.38 -10.77
N ASP A 25 -2.09 -1.34 -11.31
CA ASP A 25 -0.64 -1.25 -11.48
C ASP A 25 -0.29 -0.15 -12.49
N THR A 26 0.66 0.72 -12.14
CA THR A 26 1.15 1.78 -13.04
C THR A 26 2.13 1.28 -14.11
N GLY A 27 2.49 0.00 -14.07
CA GLY A 27 3.44 -0.65 -14.97
C GLY A 27 4.86 -0.72 -14.44
N ASP A 28 5.16 -0.06 -13.31
CA ASP A 28 6.41 -0.22 -12.57
C ASP A 28 6.38 -1.44 -11.63
N HIS A 29 5.22 -2.09 -11.49
CA HIS A 29 4.95 -3.22 -10.59
C HIS A 29 5.25 -2.90 -9.13
N LYS A 30 5.29 -1.62 -8.77
CA LYS A 30 5.67 -1.11 -7.45
C LYS A 30 4.61 -0.16 -6.92
N THR A 31 3.98 0.61 -7.80
CA THR A 31 2.95 1.59 -7.48
C THR A 31 1.61 1.10 -8.00
N PHE A 32 0.64 1.02 -7.09
CA PHE A 32 -0.70 0.55 -7.37
C PHE A 32 -1.70 1.62 -6.94
N LEU A 33 -2.50 2.11 -7.87
CA LEU A 33 -3.39 3.25 -7.70
C LEU A 33 -4.85 2.81 -7.55
N SER A 34 -5.60 3.55 -6.75
CA SER A 34 -7.05 3.43 -6.66
C SER A 34 -7.75 4.22 -7.77
N SER A 35 -9.09 4.22 -7.76
CA SER A 35 -9.90 5.07 -8.64
C SER A 35 -10.11 6.49 -8.10
N ASP A 36 -9.62 6.78 -6.90
CA ASP A 36 -9.94 8.00 -6.16
C ASP A 36 -8.68 8.79 -5.80
N GLU A 37 -8.79 10.12 -5.78
CA GLU A 37 -7.64 11.02 -5.59
C GLU A 37 -7.13 11.06 -4.15
N LEU A 38 -8.00 10.75 -3.19
CA LEU A 38 -7.75 10.95 -1.76
C LEU A 38 -8.25 9.77 -0.94
N TRP A 39 -7.44 9.33 0.01
CA TRP A 39 -7.83 8.40 1.07
C TRP A 39 -7.90 9.11 2.41
N SER A 40 -9.00 8.92 3.13
CA SER A 40 -9.12 9.34 4.53
C SER A 40 -8.16 8.54 5.42
N ASP A 41 -7.73 9.18 6.50
CA ASP A 41 -6.97 8.58 7.60
C ASP A 41 -7.61 8.93 8.95
N LYS A 42 -8.89 9.32 8.92
CA LYS A 42 -9.67 9.52 10.13
C LYS A 42 -9.83 8.16 10.80
N ALA A 43 -9.73 8.14 12.13
CA ALA A 43 -9.84 6.92 12.91
C ALA A 43 -11.12 6.13 12.56
N GLY A 44 -10.96 4.85 12.21
CA GLY A 44 -12.03 3.96 11.76
C GLY A 44 -12.29 3.96 10.24
N TYR A 45 -11.61 4.82 9.48
CA TYR A 45 -11.71 4.96 8.02
C TYR A 45 -10.37 4.77 7.31
N GLU A 46 -9.36 4.30 8.02
CA GLU A 46 -8.03 4.03 7.47
C GLU A 46 -8.11 2.96 6.38
N ALA A 47 -7.27 3.10 5.36
CA ALA A 47 -7.20 2.13 4.29
C ALA A 47 -6.74 0.76 4.81
N GLN A 48 -7.30 -0.30 4.25
CA GLN A 48 -6.85 -1.67 4.48
C GLN A 48 -6.33 -2.25 3.18
N VAL A 49 -5.01 -2.35 3.07
CA VAL A 49 -4.33 -2.91 1.90
C VAL A 49 -4.14 -4.41 2.09
N ARG A 50 -4.70 -5.20 1.17
CA ARG A 50 -4.72 -6.67 1.21
C ARG A 50 -4.25 -7.25 -0.13
N PRO A 51 -2.93 -7.31 -0.39
CA PRO A 51 -2.41 -7.99 -1.56
C PRO A 51 -2.68 -9.49 -1.48
N ASN A 52 -2.77 -10.15 -2.64
CA ASN A 52 -2.73 -11.61 -2.70
C ASN A 52 -1.46 -12.12 -2.03
N GLY A 53 -1.59 -13.16 -1.21
CA GLY A 53 -0.45 -13.75 -0.54
C GLY A 53 -0.80 -14.53 0.72
N LEU A 54 0.13 -15.38 1.13
CA LEU A 54 0.08 -16.14 2.37
C LEU A 54 0.15 -15.20 3.57
N GLU A 55 -0.69 -15.45 4.57
CA GLU A 55 -0.70 -14.73 5.86
C GLU A 55 -0.05 -15.59 6.94
N THR A 56 -0.56 -16.79 7.18
CA THR A 56 -0.01 -17.73 8.17
C THR A 56 -0.11 -19.18 7.70
N GLY A 57 0.68 -20.08 8.31
CA GLY A 57 0.63 -21.52 8.03
C GLY A 57 1.29 -21.92 6.70
N GLY A 58 0.72 -22.93 6.04
CA GLY A 58 1.09 -23.28 4.66
C GLY A 58 2.46 -23.92 4.51
N ALA A 59 2.97 -24.53 5.57
CA ALA A 59 4.22 -25.27 5.53
C ALA A 59 4.09 -26.46 4.56
N VAL A 60 4.94 -26.48 3.54
CA VAL A 60 5.10 -27.62 2.63
C VAL A 60 6.20 -28.52 3.18
N THR A 61 5.92 -29.81 3.31
CA THR A 61 6.84 -30.80 3.88
C THR A 61 6.92 -32.06 3.01
N PRO A 62 7.98 -32.87 3.14
CA PRO A 62 7.97 -34.23 2.62
C PRO A 62 6.68 -34.95 3.06
N ALA A 63 6.09 -35.73 2.16
CA ALA A 63 4.86 -36.45 2.49
C ALA A 63 5.10 -37.45 3.62
N ALA A 64 4.25 -37.40 4.65
CA ALA A 64 4.30 -38.33 5.77
C ALA A 64 3.99 -39.77 5.34
N SER A 65 3.28 -39.96 4.22
CA SER A 65 3.04 -41.27 3.62
C SER A 65 4.34 -41.96 3.18
N GLY A 66 5.40 -41.20 2.91
CA GLY A 66 6.63 -41.68 2.30
C GLY A 66 6.45 -42.13 0.85
N SER A 67 5.33 -41.77 0.21
CA SER A 67 5.10 -42.07 -1.20
C SER A 67 5.99 -41.22 -2.09
N ASP A 68 6.26 -41.73 -3.29
CA ASP A 68 7.06 -41.04 -4.28
C ASP A 68 6.34 -39.80 -4.81
N ASP A 69 7.11 -38.76 -5.11
CA ASP A 69 6.67 -37.61 -5.92
C ASP A 69 5.51 -36.82 -5.32
N VAL A 70 5.35 -36.86 -4.00
CA VAL A 70 4.28 -36.15 -3.29
C VAL A 70 4.79 -35.33 -2.11
N VAL A 71 4.08 -34.23 -1.81
CA VAL A 71 4.30 -33.39 -0.62
C VAL A 71 3.02 -33.21 0.19
N ASP A 72 3.19 -32.94 1.48
CA ASP A 72 2.09 -32.50 2.35
C ASP A 72 2.12 -30.99 2.52
N VAL A 73 0.95 -30.39 2.65
CA VAL A 73 0.77 -28.95 2.87
C VAL A 73 -0.11 -28.73 4.09
N ALA A 74 0.43 -28.06 5.10
CA ALA A 74 -0.31 -27.69 6.29
C ALA A 74 -1.42 -26.67 5.96
N ALA A 75 -2.46 -26.64 6.80
CA ALA A 75 -3.51 -25.63 6.71
C ALA A 75 -2.94 -24.21 6.79
N LEU A 76 -3.62 -23.25 6.16
CA LEU A 76 -3.13 -21.89 6.02
C LEU A 76 -4.25 -20.85 5.99
N THR A 77 -3.86 -19.60 6.22
CA THR A 77 -4.67 -18.43 5.89
C THR A 77 -3.95 -17.60 4.83
N CYS A 78 -4.70 -17.05 3.89
CA CYS A 78 -4.17 -16.21 2.82
C CYS A 78 -5.19 -15.18 2.38
N TYR A 79 -4.71 -14.09 1.78
CA TYR A 79 -5.58 -13.12 1.12
C TYR A 79 -5.75 -13.49 -0.34
N LEU A 80 -7.00 -13.67 -0.78
CA LEU A 80 -7.38 -13.89 -2.19
C LEU A 80 -8.32 -12.76 -2.61
N ALA A 81 -7.87 -11.93 -3.54
CA ALA A 81 -8.57 -10.72 -3.99
C ALA A 81 -9.03 -9.82 -2.82
N GLY A 82 -8.23 -9.74 -1.76
CA GLY A 82 -8.52 -8.95 -0.57
C GLY A 82 -9.38 -9.63 0.50
N VAL A 83 -9.83 -10.87 0.28
CA VAL A 83 -10.59 -11.68 1.25
C VAL A 83 -9.66 -12.62 2.02
N ASN A 84 -9.71 -12.59 3.35
CA ASN A 84 -9.00 -13.59 4.16
C ASN A 84 -9.69 -14.95 4.00
N THR A 85 -8.96 -15.92 3.46
CA THR A 85 -9.45 -17.25 3.12
C THR A 85 -8.69 -18.28 3.95
N ASN A 86 -9.44 -19.15 4.62
CA ASN A 86 -8.91 -20.33 5.28
C ASN A 86 -8.83 -21.47 4.25
N VAL A 87 -7.67 -22.11 4.16
CA VAL A 87 -7.45 -23.27 3.29
C VAL A 87 -7.05 -24.45 4.16
N ALA A 88 -7.78 -25.56 4.00
CA ALA A 88 -7.50 -26.78 4.74
C ALA A 88 -6.14 -27.38 4.36
N ALA A 89 -5.56 -28.19 5.25
CA ALA A 89 -4.40 -28.99 4.91
C ALA A 89 -4.74 -29.96 3.77
N ASP A 90 -3.76 -30.29 2.95
CA ASP A 90 -3.89 -31.25 1.87
C ASP A 90 -2.65 -32.14 1.85
N THR A 91 -2.88 -33.45 1.69
CA THR A 91 -1.85 -34.47 1.81
C THR A 91 -1.57 -35.10 0.46
N ASP A 92 -0.36 -35.61 0.28
CA ASP A 92 0.05 -36.35 -0.91
C ASP A 92 -0.20 -35.59 -2.23
N LYS A 93 0.14 -34.29 -2.28
CA LYS A 93 0.08 -33.49 -3.50
C LYS A 93 1.17 -33.93 -4.47
N SER A 94 0.78 -34.49 -5.60
CA SER A 94 1.69 -35.02 -6.61
C SER A 94 2.38 -33.94 -7.44
N ILE A 95 3.64 -34.17 -7.78
CA ILE A 95 4.36 -33.55 -8.89
C ILE A 95 4.53 -34.54 -10.05
N THR A 96 4.88 -34.04 -11.22
CA THR A 96 5.31 -34.87 -12.36
C THR A 96 6.81 -34.68 -12.63
N ARG A 97 7.66 -35.66 -12.29
CA ARG A 97 9.10 -35.60 -12.64
C ARG A 97 9.33 -35.61 -14.16
N GLY A 98 10.53 -35.20 -14.57
CA GLY A 98 10.97 -35.31 -15.96
C GLY A 98 10.97 -36.76 -16.46
N SER A 99 10.85 -36.95 -17.76
CA SER A 99 10.89 -38.26 -18.42
C SER A 99 12.22 -38.48 -19.15
N THR A 100 12.74 -37.40 -19.71
CA THR A 100 13.95 -37.36 -20.53
C THR A 100 15.11 -36.79 -19.72
N HIS A 101 14.91 -35.63 -19.10
CA HIS A 101 15.90 -34.89 -18.35
C HIS A 101 15.63 -34.93 -16.84
N ASN A 102 16.66 -34.63 -16.06
CA ASN A 102 16.63 -34.81 -14.62
C ASN A 102 16.09 -33.60 -13.85
N PHE A 103 16.12 -32.40 -14.44
CA PHE A 103 15.85 -31.17 -13.70
C PHE A 103 14.45 -30.64 -13.97
N THR A 104 13.61 -30.59 -12.94
CA THR A 104 12.28 -29.96 -12.96
C THR A 104 12.10 -29.05 -11.73
N ARG A 105 11.31 -27.99 -11.90
CA ARG A 105 10.85 -27.15 -10.79
C ARG A 105 9.33 -27.09 -10.82
N HIS A 106 8.71 -27.24 -9.66
CA HIS A 106 7.25 -27.23 -9.50
C HIS A 106 6.86 -26.08 -8.58
N SER A 107 5.68 -25.51 -8.78
CA SER A 107 5.13 -24.48 -7.90
C SER A 107 3.96 -25.06 -7.12
N VAL A 108 4.05 -25.01 -5.80
CA VAL A 108 2.91 -25.29 -4.92
C VAL A 108 2.16 -23.99 -4.72
N THR A 109 0.87 -24.01 -4.98
CA THR A 109 0.04 -22.81 -5.04
C THR A 109 -1.26 -22.95 -4.27
N VAL A 110 -1.84 -21.81 -3.89
CA VAL A 110 -3.25 -21.70 -3.55
C VAL A 110 -3.96 -21.10 -4.75
N THR A 111 -4.95 -21.81 -5.28
CA THR A 111 -5.78 -21.36 -6.41
C THR A 111 -6.69 -20.20 -6.00
N SER A 112 -7.24 -19.48 -6.98
CA SER A 112 -8.22 -18.41 -6.74
C SER A 112 -9.50 -18.86 -6.01
N ALA A 113 -9.78 -20.16 -5.99
CA ALA A 113 -10.90 -20.77 -5.26
C ALA A 113 -10.54 -21.17 -3.82
N GLY A 114 -9.31 -20.93 -3.35
CA GLY A 114 -8.88 -21.30 -2.00
C GLY A 114 -8.56 -22.79 -1.85
N ALA A 115 -7.97 -23.42 -2.87
CA ALA A 115 -7.55 -24.83 -2.82
C ALA A 115 -6.07 -24.98 -3.16
N ILE A 116 -5.39 -25.95 -2.54
CA ILE A 116 -3.98 -26.27 -2.79
C ILE A 116 -3.84 -27.01 -4.13
N ALA A 117 -2.95 -26.53 -4.98
CA ALA A 117 -2.64 -27.12 -6.28
C ALA A 117 -1.13 -27.08 -6.54
N VAL A 118 -0.64 -28.09 -7.26
CA VAL A 118 0.73 -28.13 -7.76
C VAL A 118 0.67 -27.86 -9.25
N ILE A 119 1.57 -26.99 -9.71
CA ILE A 119 1.78 -26.72 -11.12
C ILE A 119 3.15 -27.24 -11.48
N ASP A 120 3.20 -28.10 -12.49
CA ASP A 120 4.44 -28.72 -12.95
C ASP A 120 5.21 -27.83 -13.91
N GLY A 121 6.52 -27.72 -13.71
CA GLY A 121 7.42 -27.09 -14.68
C GLY A 121 7.84 -28.06 -15.78
N THR A 122 8.47 -27.50 -16.81
CA THR A 122 9.02 -28.28 -17.93
C THR A 122 10.41 -28.83 -17.56
N GLU A 123 10.69 -30.07 -17.92
CA GLU A 123 12.01 -30.70 -17.71
C GLU A 123 13.12 -30.01 -18.51
N GLY A 124 14.33 -29.94 -17.94
CA GLY A 124 15.50 -29.34 -18.58
C GLY A 124 16.81 -30.04 -18.23
N GLU A 125 17.85 -29.71 -18.97
CA GLU A 125 19.20 -30.27 -18.78
C GLU A 125 19.93 -29.72 -17.55
N SER A 126 19.44 -28.60 -16.99
CA SER A 126 19.93 -27.98 -15.76
C SER A 126 18.82 -27.14 -15.11
N PHE A 127 19.00 -26.72 -13.87
CA PHE A 127 18.09 -25.75 -13.25
C PHE A 127 18.17 -24.38 -13.92
N SER A 128 17.01 -23.75 -14.10
CA SER A 128 16.87 -22.41 -14.63
C SER A 128 16.08 -21.53 -13.65
N ASP A 129 16.54 -20.31 -13.45
CA ASP A 129 15.76 -19.30 -12.71
C ASP A 129 14.74 -18.57 -13.61
N THR A 130 14.74 -18.87 -14.92
CA THR A 130 13.78 -18.28 -15.86
C THR A 130 12.44 -19.01 -15.78
N ARG A 131 11.40 -18.27 -15.40
CA ARG A 131 10.04 -18.82 -15.30
C ARG A 131 9.49 -19.25 -16.66
N GLY A 132 8.87 -20.42 -16.71
CA GLY A 132 8.35 -21.06 -17.92
C GLY A 132 9.41 -21.69 -18.83
N ALA A 133 10.70 -21.58 -18.52
CA ALA A 133 11.75 -22.27 -19.27
C ALA A 133 11.91 -23.72 -18.80
N ALA A 134 12.52 -24.56 -19.65
CA ALA A 134 12.97 -25.89 -19.27
C ALA A 134 13.90 -25.84 -18.05
N GLY A 135 13.64 -26.69 -17.05
CA GLY A 135 14.33 -26.70 -15.75
C GLY A 135 14.00 -25.51 -14.84
N GLY A 136 13.07 -24.65 -15.26
CA GLY A 136 12.65 -23.45 -14.54
C GLY A 136 11.28 -23.59 -13.87
N PRO A 137 10.96 -22.69 -12.91
CA PRO A 137 9.65 -22.70 -12.28
C PRO A 137 8.55 -22.43 -13.33
N PRO A 138 7.38 -23.08 -13.27
CA PRO A 138 6.30 -22.85 -14.22
C PRO A 138 5.70 -21.45 -14.04
N TRP A 139 4.92 -20.97 -15.01
CA TRP A 139 3.99 -19.85 -14.79
C TRP A 139 2.84 -20.27 -13.86
N ILE A 140 2.26 -19.34 -13.09
CA ILE A 140 1.12 -19.61 -12.20
C ILE A 140 -0.05 -18.71 -12.60
N PRO A 141 -1.31 -19.15 -12.43
CA PRO A 141 -2.45 -18.34 -12.82
C PRO A 141 -2.50 -17.00 -12.07
N THR A 142 -3.05 -15.97 -12.71
CA THR A 142 -3.09 -14.59 -12.19
C THR A 142 -3.87 -14.42 -10.88
N GLY A 143 -4.78 -15.34 -10.57
CA GLY A 143 -5.53 -15.34 -9.31
C GLY A 143 -4.91 -16.19 -8.20
N SER A 144 -3.83 -16.93 -8.46
CA SER A 144 -3.24 -17.86 -7.51
C SER A 144 -2.16 -17.21 -6.63
N ILE A 145 -1.65 -17.94 -5.65
CA ILE A 145 -0.56 -17.54 -4.75
C ILE A 145 0.49 -18.64 -4.76
N GLU A 146 1.78 -18.35 -4.96
CA GLU A 146 2.85 -19.32 -4.74
C GLU A 146 3.21 -19.44 -3.25
N ILE A 147 3.18 -20.64 -2.69
CA ILE A 147 3.54 -20.89 -1.29
C ILE A 147 4.86 -21.64 -1.11
N ALA A 148 5.27 -22.40 -2.14
CA ALA A 148 6.55 -23.09 -2.18
C ALA A 148 6.94 -23.41 -3.63
N GLN A 149 8.21 -23.76 -3.82
CA GLN A 149 8.69 -24.45 -5.00
C GLN A 149 9.34 -25.78 -4.62
N ILE A 150 9.26 -26.77 -5.49
CA ILE A 150 9.94 -28.07 -5.34
C ILE A 150 10.96 -28.19 -6.46
N HIS A 151 12.22 -28.41 -6.13
CA HIS A 151 13.34 -28.48 -7.06
C HIS A 151 13.86 -29.91 -7.12
N ILE A 152 13.68 -30.55 -8.27
CA ILE A 152 14.04 -31.95 -8.50
C ILE A 152 15.22 -32.02 -9.46
N SER A 153 16.21 -32.87 -9.14
CA SER A 153 17.40 -33.11 -9.97
C SER A 153 17.59 -34.58 -10.36
N ASP A 154 16.56 -35.40 -10.22
CA ASP A 154 16.51 -36.80 -10.67
C ASP A 154 15.12 -37.11 -11.21
N LYS A 155 15.05 -37.88 -12.29
CA LYS A 155 13.80 -38.32 -12.92
C LYS A 155 13.26 -39.64 -12.35
N THR A 156 14.04 -40.33 -11.54
CA THR A 156 13.63 -41.57 -10.89
C THR A 156 12.60 -41.25 -9.80
N PRO A 157 11.42 -41.92 -9.79
CA PRO A 157 10.45 -41.77 -8.72
C PRO A 157 11.09 -42.05 -7.35
N ALA A 158 10.87 -41.12 -6.43
CA ALA A 158 11.38 -41.20 -5.07
C ALA A 158 10.63 -40.25 -4.14
N PRO A 159 10.63 -40.48 -2.81
CA PRO A 159 10.09 -39.53 -1.85
C PRO A 159 10.82 -38.19 -1.94
N ILE A 160 10.07 -37.09 -1.88
CA ILE A 160 10.64 -35.74 -1.96
C ILE A 160 11.38 -35.41 -0.67
N ALA A 161 12.63 -34.98 -0.78
CA ALA A 161 13.45 -34.62 0.35
C ALA A 161 13.20 -33.18 0.81
N ALA A 162 13.46 -32.89 2.10
CA ALA A 162 13.19 -31.57 2.67
C ALA A 162 14.03 -30.45 2.03
N ASP A 163 15.23 -30.78 1.54
CA ASP A 163 16.10 -29.85 0.83
C ASP A 163 15.65 -29.58 -0.60
N GLU A 164 14.81 -30.42 -1.21
CA GLU A 164 14.17 -30.17 -2.50
C GLU A 164 13.03 -29.12 -2.38
N ILE A 165 12.49 -28.89 -1.17
CA ILE A 165 11.39 -27.96 -0.90
C ILE A 165 11.92 -26.56 -0.55
N LYS A 166 11.53 -25.56 -1.32
CA LYS A 166 11.96 -24.16 -1.18
C LYS A 166 10.80 -23.26 -0.79
N GLN A 167 10.92 -22.53 0.31
CA GLN A 167 9.82 -21.74 0.91
C GLN A 167 10.26 -20.34 1.40
N VAL A 168 11.28 -19.76 0.78
CA VAL A 168 11.81 -18.45 1.21
C VAL A 168 10.84 -17.34 0.80
N PRO A 169 10.34 -16.51 1.74
CA PRO A 169 9.49 -15.35 1.43
C PRO A 169 10.11 -14.42 0.39
N GLY A 170 9.31 -14.03 -0.60
CA GLY A 170 9.75 -13.13 -1.68
C GLY A 170 10.57 -13.80 -2.78
N ILE A 171 10.91 -15.09 -2.64
CA ILE A 171 11.65 -15.85 -3.67
C ILE A 171 10.83 -17.06 -4.14
N HIS A 172 10.38 -17.90 -3.21
CA HIS A 172 9.61 -19.12 -3.48
C HIS A 172 8.23 -19.11 -2.82
N ARG A 173 7.89 -18.00 -2.15
CA ARG A 173 6.69 -17.85 -1.34
C ARG A 173 6.21 -16.41 -1.34
N GLU A 174 4.98 -16.19 -1.80
CA GLU A 174 4.32 -14.89 -1.85
C GLU A 174 3.60 -14.62 -0.53
N MET A 175 4.15 -13.72 0.29
CA MET A 175 3.48 -13.24 1.50
C MET A 175 2.60 -12.05 1.18
N TYR A 176 1.47 -11.89 1.87
CA TYR A 176 0.66 -10.67 1.72
C TYR A 176 1.43 -9.43 2.21
N SER A 177 2.22 -9.58 3.27
CA SER A 177 2.97 -8.53 3.97
C SER A 177 4.37 -8.25 3.40
N TYR A 178 4.75 -8.91 2.31
CA TYR A 178 6.05 -8.71 1.66
C TYR A 178 5.92 -8.52 0.14
N PRO A 179 6.65 -7.57 -0.46
CA PRO A 179 7.45 -6.52 0.19
C PRO A 179 6.55 -5.56 1.00
N THR A 180 7.12 -4.75 1.89
CA THR A 180 6.34 -3.75 2.64
C THR A 180 5.99 -2.58 1.73
N TRP A 181 4.92 -1.85 2.03
CA TRP A 181 4.46 -0.70 1.26
C TRP A 181 4.27 0.54 2.14
N VAL A 182 4.14 1.68 1.47
CA VAL A 182 3.68 2.95 2.03
C VAL A 182 2.36 3.31 1.37
N GLU A 183 1.42 3.81 2.16
CA GLU A 183 0.14 4.32 1.68
C GLU A 183 0.31 5.79 1.26
N ASN A 184 0.03 6.06 -0.01
CA ASN A 184 0.00 7.40 -0.57
C ASN A 184 -1.44 7.88 -0.57
N ARG A 185 -1.82 8.59 0.48
CA ARG A 185 -3.19 9.09 0.67
C ARG A 185 -3.58 10.22 -0.29
N ILE A 186 -2.58 10.77 -0.99
CA ILE A 186 -2.70 11.63 -2.17
C ILE A 186 -1.46 11.40 -3.03
N ALA A 187 -1.62 11.40 -4.35
CA ALA A 187 -0.50 11.51 -5.28
C ALA A 187 -0.53 12.88 -5.96
N VAL A 188 0.61 13.57 -5.99
CA VAL A 188 0.76 14.81 -6.75
C VAL A 188 2.06 14.75 -7.51
N GLU A 189 1.96 14.76 -8.84
CA GLU A 189 3.09 14.79 -9.74
C GLU A 189 2.99 16.02 -10.64
N ASN A 190 4.08 16.78 -10.77
CA ASN A 190 4.11 18.01 -11.56
C ASN A 190 2.99 19.01 -11.22
N SER A 191 2.57 19.05 -9.95
CA SER A 191 1.44 19.86 -9.44
C SER A 191 0.07 19.47 -10.01
N VAL A 192 -0.07 18.29 -10.59
CA VAL A 192 -1.33 17.69 -11.01
C VAL A 192 -1.73 16.66 -9.97
N ILE A 193 -2.99 16.68 -9.54
CA ILE A 193 -3.49 15.65 -8.63
C ILE A 193 -3.63 14.32 -9.38
N GLY A 194 -3.15 13.26 -8.76
CA GLY A 194 -3.30 11.89 -9.20
C GLY A 194 -4.07 11.07 -8.19
N TYR A 195 -4.20 9.77 -8.46
CA TYR A 195 -4.92 8.86 -7.60
C TYR A 195 -4.13 8.46 -6.35
N ALA A 196 -4.81 8.34 -5.22
CA ALA A 196 -4.27 7.73 -4.01
C ALA A 196 -4.03 6.23 -4.23
N GLY A 197 -3.15 5.62 -3.43
CA GLY A 197 -2.79 4.23 -3.60
C GLY A 197 -1.64 3.79 -2.70
N VAL A 198 -0.87 2.81 -3.15
CA VAL A 198 0.27 2.26 -2.41
C VAL A 198 1.52 2.19 -3.25
N THR A 199 2.68 2.36 -2.61
CA THR A 199 3.99 2.12 -3.22
C THR A 199 4.75 1.10 -2.38
N PHE A 200 5.06 -0.05 -2.99
CA PHE A 200 5.90 -1.08 -2.39
C PHE A 200 7.36 -0.62 -2.31
N ASN A 201 8.13 -1.14 -1.36
CA ASN A 201 9.56 -0.82 -1.24
C ASN A 201 10.42 -1.43 -2.36
N ALA A 202 9.91 -2.48 -3.02
CA ALA A 202 10.50 -3.16 -4.17
C ALA A 202 9.41 -3.53 -5.18
N ALA A 203 9.79 -3.65 -6.45
CA ALA A 203 8.86 -4.12 -7.49
C ALA A 203 8.40 -5.55 -7.18
N LEU A 204 7.11 -5.80 -7.33
CA LEU A 204 6.50 -7.11 -7.14
C LEU A 204 6.95 -8.05 -8.27
N PRO A 205 7.35 -9.30 -7.95
CA PRO A 205 7.75 -10.27 -8.95
C PRO A 205 6.65 -10.55 -9.98
N LEU A 206 7.02 -10.47 -11.26
CA LEU A 206 6.16 -10.86 -12.38
C LEU A 206 6.17 -12.36 -12.56
N ILE A 207 5.50 -13.07 -11.66
CA ILE A 207 5.43 -14.53 -11.71
C ILE A 207 4.10 -15.03 -12.27
N HIS A 208 3.07 -14.21 -12.41
CA HIS A 208 1.77 -14.70 -12.87
C HIS A 208 1.61 -14.62 -14.38
N SER A 209 0.98 -15.63 -14.98
CA SER A 209 0.58 -15.63 -16.38
C SER A 209 -0.45 -16.73 -16.65
N ASP A 210 -1.47 -16.41 -17.46
CA ASP A 210 -2.50 -17.34 -17.93
C ASP A 210 -2.26 -17.82 -19.37
N ASP A 211 -1.18 -17.37 -20.02
CA ASP A 211 -0.87 -17.58 -21.44
C ASP A 211 0.60 -17.97 -21.68
N ALA A 212 1.16 -18.75 -20.75
CA ALA A 212 2.52 -19.27 -20.78
C ALA A 212 3.63 -18.19 -20.90
N GLY A 213 3.38 -17.02 -20.32
CA GLY A 213 4.35 -15.94 -20.16
C GLY A 213 4.29 -14.85 -21.24
N SER A 214 3.29 -14.89 -22.12
CA SER A 214 3.09 -13.83 -23.13
C SER A 214 2.60 -12.54 -22.48
N THR A 215 1.68 -12.66 -21.53
CA THR A 215 1.30 -11.64 -20.56
C THR A 215 1.78 -12.04 -19.18
N LYS A 216 2.34 -11.08 -18.46
CA LYS A 216 2.92 -11.28 -17.13
C LYS A 216 2.29 -10.30 -16.17
N ALA A 217 1.98 -10.77 -14.97
CA ALA A 217 1.40 -9.95 -13.93
C ALA A 217 2.12 -10.17 -12.60
N ALA A 218 2.12 -9.11 -11.79
CA ALA A 218 2.39 -9.21 -10.37
C ALA A 218 1.18 -9.79 -9.64
N LYS A 219 1.37 -10.21 -8.40
CA LYS A 219 0.25 -10.56 -7.51
C LYS A 219 -0.75 -9.41 -7.43
N LYS A 220 -2.04 -9.74 -7.36
CA LYS A 220 -3.10 -8.74 -7.26
C LYS A 220 -2.98 -7.95 -5.96
N VAL A 221 -3.10 -6.63 -6.03
CA VAL A 221 -3.13 -5.73 -4.87
C VAL A 221 -4.55 -5.20 -4.72
N CYS A 222 -5.18 -5.42 -3.57
CA CYS A 222 -6.50 -4.89 -3.26
C CYS A 222 -6.43 -3.94 -2.08
N ALA A 223 -7.36 -2.99 -2.02
CA ALA A 223 -7.58 -2.17 -0.83
C ALA A 223 -9.07 -1.83 -0.66
N SER A 224 -9.50 -1.72 0.59
CA SER A 224 -10.69 -0.93 0.95
C SER A 224 -10.22 0.36 1.61
N TYR A 225 -10.90 1.46 1.35
CA TYR A 225 -10.52 2.79 1.85
C TYR A 225 -11.76 3.66 1.94
N ALA A 226 -11.63 4.88 2.47
CA ALA A 226 -12.70 5.87 2.41
C ALA A 226 -12.23 7.13 1.69
N THR A 227 -13.11 7.74 0.90
CA THR A 227 -12.84 9.04 0.26
C THR A 227 -13.43 10.17 1.09
N PRO A 228 -12.68 11.28 1.28
CA PRO A 228 -13.14 12.40 2.09
C PRO A 228 -14.20 13.22 1.34
N GLU A 229 -15.28 13.57 2.04
CA GLU A 229 -16.21 14.62 1.61
C GLU A 229 -15.85 15.94 2.31
N PHE A 230 -15.76 17.01 1.52
CA PHE A 230 -15.35 18.32 2.03
C PHE A 230 -16.55 19.21 2.37
N ALA A 231 -16.48 19.88 3.52
CA ALA A 231 -17.36 20.98 3.87
C ALA A 231 -16.55 22.26 4.11
N GLU A 232 -17.16 23.41 3.84
CA GLU A 232 -16.53 24.71 4.08
C GLU A 232 -16.37 24.99 5.58
N ILE A 233 -15.22 25.55 5.97
CA ILE A 233 -15.04 26.20 7.25
C ILE A 233 -15.42 27.68 7.09
N PRO A 234 -16.56 28.13 7.64
CA PRO A 234 -17.02 29.49 7.45
C PRO A 234 -16.08 30.48 8.14
N ASN A 235 -15.88 31.64 7.50
CA ASN A 235 -15.07 32.74 8.05
C ASN A 235 -13.64 32.33 8.47
N ALA A 236 -13.04 31.35 7.79
CA ALA A 236 -11.65 30.99 8.01
C ALA A 236 -10.69 32.04 7.41
N TYR A 237 -9.61 32.32 8.13
CA TYR A 237 -8.56 33.26 7.75
C TYR A 237 -7.18 32.77 8.22
N ASP A 238 -6.13 33.43 7.69
CA ASP A 238 -4.73 33.19 8.04
C ASP A 238 -4.27 31.73 7.93
N PHE A 239 -4.71 31.04 6.86
CA PHE A 239 -4.24 29.68 6.56
C PHE A 239 -2.73 29.65 6.30
N VAL A 240 -2.05 28.78 7.05
CA VAL A 240 -0.65 28.42 6.89
C VAL A 240 -0.57 26.93 6.60
N ARG A 241 0.02 26.56 5.47
CA ARG A 241 0.20 25.15 5.10
C ARG A 241 1.29 24.51 5.99
N PRO A 242 1.19 23.20 6.29
CA PRO A 242 2.33 22.42 6.76
C PRO A 242 3.46 22.45 5.72
N ALA A 243 4.69 22.76 6.15
CA ALA A 243 5.85 22.92 5.27
C ALA A 243 7.15 22.64 6.02
N THR A 244 8.17 22.12 5.31
CA THR A 244 9.52 22.03 5.84
C THR A 244 10.13 23.42 5.93
N SER A 245 10.56 23.81 7.12
CA SER A 245 11.41 24.96 7.35
C SER A 245 12.89 24.56 7.26
N TYR A 246 13.71 25.47 6.73
CA TYR A 246 15.16 25.31 6.62
C TYR A 246 15.81 26.38 7.48
N THR A 247 16.61 25.98 8.47
CA THR A 247 17.36 26.90 9.32
C THR A 247 18.84 26.70 9.09
N VAL A 248 19.56 27.79 8.81
CA VAL A 248 21.01 27.79 8.62
C VAL A 248 21.64 28.49 9.82
N ASN A 249 22.43 27.76 10.60
CA ASN A 249 23.21 28.31 11.70
C ASN A 249 24.69 28.30 11.31
N SER A 250 25.40 29.37 11.62
CA SER A 250 26.84 29.48 11.36
C SER A 250 27.59 29.71 12.67
N THR A 251 28.68 28.96 12.87
CA THR A 251 29.59 29.15 14.00
C THR A 251 30.92 29.68 13.46
N GLN A 252 31.38 30.80 13.98
CA GLN A 252 32.73 31.30 13.69
C GLN A 252 33.76 30.41 14.39
N VAL A 253 34.76 29.98 13.63
CA VAL A 253 35.93 29.25 14.14
C VAL A 253 37.18 30.07 13.86
N TYR A 254 38.28 29.83 14.58
CA TYR A 254 39.54 30.51 14.26
C TYR A 254 39.96 30.17 12.82
N GLY A 255 40.03 31.20 11.97
CA GLY A 255 40.38 31.06 10.56
C GLY A 255 39.22 30.78 9.60
N GLY A 256 37.96 30.79 10.03
CA GLY A 256 36.83 30.61 9.12
C GLY A 256 35.44 30.54 9.76
N THR A 257 34.46 30.07 8.98
CA THR A 257 33.07 29.88 9.42
C THR A 257 32.61 28.48 9.01
N VAL A 258 32.04 27.72 9.94
CA VAL A 258 31.41 26.42 9.65
C VAL A 258 29.89 26.60 9.65
N GLY A 259 29.25 26.21 8.55
CA GLY A 259 27.78 26.23 8.41
C GLY A 259 27.16 24.90 8.81
N SER A 260 25.98 24.96 9.42
CA SER A 260 25.09 23.82 9.67
C SER A 260 23.69 24.17 9.18
N ALA A 261 22.98 23.18 8.64
CA ALA A 261 21.59 23.34 8.22
C ALA A 261 20.73 22.26 8.88
N SER A 262 19.59 22.67 9.42
CA SER A 262 18.56 21.77 9.95
C SER A 262 17.27 21.92 9.16
N ARG A 263 16.51 20.82 9.02
CA ARG A 263 15.19 20.78 8.40
C ARG A 263 14.17 20.20 9.37
N SER A 264 12.99 20.81 9.46
CA SER A 264 11.89 20.34 10.31
C SER A 264 10.55 20.58 9.62
N LEU A 265 9.64 19.61 9.67
CA LEU A 265 8.26 19.80 9.23
C LEU A 265 7.52 20.64 10.28
N GLY A 266 7.06 21.82 9.88
CA GLY A 266 6.14 22.63 10.67
C GLY A 266 4.70 22.17 10.46
N GLY A 267 3.88 22.24 11.52
CA GLY A 267 2.44 22.06 11.42
C GLY A 267 1.78 23.16 10.57
N GLY A 268 0.57 22.89 10.09
CA GLY A 268 -0.29 23.90 9.50
C GLY A 268 -1.09 24.63 10.57
N SER A 269 -1.71 25.75 10.20
CA SER A 269 -2.62 26.48 11.08
C SER A 269 -3.64 27.26 10.28
N PHE A 270 -4.74 27.63 10.93
CA PHE A 270 -5.68 28.64 10.46
C PHE A 270 -6.45 29.17 11.66
N SER A 271 -7.16 30.27 11.49
CA SER A 271 -8.13 30.74 12.46
C SER A 271 -9.49 30.85 11.80
N PHE A 272 -10.57 30.81 12.59
CA PHE A 272 -11.89 31.13 12.10
C PHE A 272 -12.71 31.85 13.16
N SER A 273 -13.64 32.70 12.70
CA SER A 273 -14.61 33.34 13.59
C SER A 273 -15.76 32.36 13.86
N CYS A 274 -15.88 31.93 15.10
CA CYS A 274 -16.88 30.96 15.53
C CYS A 274 -18.28 31.59 15.55
N ARG A 275 -19.31 30.76 15.43
CA ARG A 275 -20.68 31.23 15.58
C ARG A 275 -21.02 31.46 17.04
N ASP A 276 -20.78 30.45 17.87
CA ASP A 276 -20.99 30.51 19.31
C ASP A 276 -19.79 29.96 20.10
N GLY A 277 -18.83 29.30 19.42
CA GLY A 277 -17.67 28.71 20.05
C GLY A 277 -18.02 27.49 20.91
N ILE A 278 -19.16 26.83 20.67
CA ILE A 278 -19.57 25.63 21.42
C ILE A 278 -20.18 24.58 20.49
N THR A 279 -21.08 24.99 19.59
CA THR A 279 -21.83 24.09 18.70
C THR A 279 -21.36 24.12 17.25
N ASP A 280 -20.27 24.83 16.97
CA ASP A 280 -19.59 24.84 15.68
C ASP A 280 -19.17 23.40 15.31
N SER A 281 -19.59 22.92 14.12
CA SER A 281 -19.46 21.51 13.72
C SER A 281 -18.02 21.00 13.69
N LEU A 282 -17.06 21.88 13.45
CA LEU A 282 -15.63 21.58 13.43
C LEU A 282 -15.12 21.15 14.83
N PHE A 283 -15.76 21.58 15.91
CA PHE A 283 -15.31 21.27 17.27
C PHE A 283 -15.54 19.81 17.64
N ALA A 284 -16.53 19.16 17.03
CA ALA A 284 -16.73 17.71 17.18
C ALA A 284 -15.58 16.89 16.56
N GLU A 285 -14.74 17.51 15.76
CA GLU A 285 -13.63 16.89 15.04
C GLU A 285 -12.25 17.20 15.66
N GLU A 286 -12.23 17.82 16.84
CA GLU A 286 -10.98 18.01 17.59
C GLU A 286 -10.30 16.67 17.89
N GLY A 287 -9.00 16.59 17.60
CA GLY A 287 -8.19 15.38 17.77
C GLY A 287 -8.32 14.36 16.63
N SER A 288 -9.22 14.57 15.67
CA SER A 288 -9.33 13.73 14.47
C SER A 288 -8.23 14.06 13.45
N ASN A 289 -7.72 13.04 12.75
CA ASN A 289 -6.88 13.21 11.57
C ASN A 289 -7.75 13.43 10.33
N LEU A 290 -7.66 14.60 9.70
CA LEU A 290 -8.59 15.04 8.65
C LEU A 290 -7.84 15.63 7.46
N TRP A 291 -8.48 15.55 6.29
CA TRP A 291 -8.08 16.40 5.17
C TRP A 291 -8.52 17.85 5.34
N PHE A 292 -7.64 18.76 4.92
CA PHE A 292 -7.89 20.17 4.75
C PHE A 292 -7.54 20.59 3.33
N LYS A 293 -8.45 21.33 2.69
CA LYS A 293 -8.30 21.82 1.33
C LYS A 293 -8.44 23.34 1.33
N PHE A 294 -7.34 24.03 1.02
CA PHE A 294 -7.32 25.47 0.89
C PHE A 294 -7.28 25.88 -0.58
N ARG A 295 -8.16 26.79 -0.99
CA ARG A 295 -8.13 27.41 -2.32
C ARG A 295 -7.96 28.92 -2.15
N PRO A 296 -6.91 29.54 -2.73
CA PRO A 296 -6.72 31.00 -2.65
C PRO A 296 -7.81 31.78 -3.39
N HIS A 297 -8.61 31.11 -4.22
CA HIS A 297 -9.78 31.67 -4.86
C HIS A 297 -10.82 30.57 -5.09
N ARG A 298 -12.03 30.70 -4.52
CA ARG A 298 -13.09 29.68 -4.55
C ARG A 298 -13.55 29.24 -5.96
N LEU A 299 -13.39 30.10 -6.97
CA LEU A 299 -13.75 29.79 -8.35
C LEU A 299 -12.58 29.24 -9.21
N LYS A 300 -11.39 29.03 -8.62
CA LYS A 300 -10.21 28.57 -9.36
C LYS A 300 -9.79 27.18 -8.88
N THR A 301 -9.17 26.43 -9.79
CA THR A 301 -8.66 25.07 -9.56
C THR A 301 -7.52 24.98 -8.55
N PRO A 302 -6.52 25.89 -8.55
CA PRO A 302 -5.36 25.73 -7.69
C PRO A 302 -5.75 25.60 -6.21
N ALA A 303 -5.21 24.57 -5.57
CA ALA A 303 -5.53 24.19 -4.20
C ALA A 303 -4.28 23.71 -3.45
N ILE A 304 -4.37 23.74 -2.13
CA ILE A 304 -3.42 23.11 -1.23
C ILE A 304 -4.18 22.05 -0.46
N PHE A 305 -3.68 20.82 -0.48
CA PHE A 305 -4.21 19.71 0.31
C PHE A 305 -3.22 19.35 1.41
N CYS A 306 -3.69 19.22 2.64
CA CYS A 306 -2.90 18.66 3.73
C CYS A 306 -3.78 17.79 4.61
N GLN A 307 -3.19 16.73 5.16
CA GLN A 307 -3.83 15.85 6.12
C GLN A 307 -3.08 15.92 7.45
N GLY A 308 -3.82 16.01 8.55
CA GLY A 308 -3.23 16.04 9.87
C GLY A 308 -4.24 16.11 10.99
N ILE A 309 -3.75 15.94 12.23
CA ILE A 309 -4.57 15.98 13.43
C ILE A 309 -4.98 17.42 13.73
N LEU A 310 -6.28 17.66 13.86
CA LEU A 310 -6.86 18.94 14.21
C LEU A 310 -6.71 19.22 15.71
N GLY A 311 -6.02 20.30 16.06
CA GLY A 311 -6.07 20.89 17.41
C GLY A 311 -6.84 22.20 17.38
N ILE A 312 -7.62 22.48 18.41
CA ILE A 312 -8.46 23.68 18.49
C ILE A 312 -8.17 24.41 19.80
N LYS A 313 -8.17 25.74 19.74
CA LYS A 313 -8.09 26.60 20.92
C LYS A 313 -9.03 27.78 20.75
N GLU A 314 -10.10 27.79 21.52
CA GLU A 314 -11.13 28.82 21.48
C GLU A 314 -10.74 30.06 22.29
N SER A 315 -11.33 31.19 21.90
CA SER A 315 -11.23 32.47 22.61
C SER A 315 -12.59 33.13 22.67
N PHE A 316 -12.99 33.53 23.89
CA PHE A 316 -14.28 34.17 24.18
C PHE A 316 -14.06 35.61 24.69
N PRO A 317 -13.58 36.54 23.85
CA PRO A 317 -13.36 37.92 24.25
C PRO A 317 -14.69 38.63 24.52
N ALA A 318 -14.71 39.56 25.48
CA ALA A 318 -15.92 40.31 25.83
C ALA A 318 -16.26 41.45 24.85
N GLY A 319 -15.30 41.89 24.03
CA GLY A 319 -15.43 43.06 23.14
C GLY A 319 -15.21 42.75 21.65
N ASP A 320 -14.90 41.51 21.30
CA ASP A 320 -14.58 41.08 19.93
C ASP A 320 -15.36 39.81 19.56
N ALA A 321 -15.24 39.36 18.31
CA ALA A 321 -15.85 38.11 17.86
C ALA A 321 -15.22 36.90 18.56
N ILE A 322 -16.05 35.89 18.85
CA ILE A 322 -15.56 34.58 19.30
C ILE A 322 -14.77 33.96 18.15
N SER A 323 -13.59 33.42 18.45
CA SER A 323 -12.70 32.85 17.44
C SER A 323 -12.01 31.60 17.97
N ALA A 324 -11.54 30.76 17.05
CA ALA A 324 -10.69 29.63 17.38
C ALA A 324 -9.42 29.62 16.53
N GLU A 325 -8.30 29.40 17.20
CA GLU A 325 -7.01 29.11 16.58
C GLU A 325 -6.92 27.60 16.37
N CYS A 326 -6.69 27.17 15.14
CA CYS A 326 -6.60 25.76 14.78
C CYS A 326 -5.19 25.40 14.33
N THR A 327 -4.71 24.23 14.76
CA THR A 327 -3.45 23.64 14.31
C THR A 327 -3.69 22.37 13.54
N ILE A 328 -2.90 22.13 12.49
CA ILE A 328 -2.92 20.91 11.68
C ILE A 328 -1.57 20.20 11.90
N SER A 329 -1.57 19.19 12.76
CA SER A 329 -0.38 18.39 13.03
C SER A 329 -0.23 17.32 11.95
N ALA A 330 0.49 17.67 10.88
CA ALA A 330 0.64 16.83 9.70
C ALA A 330 1.91 15.97 9.73
N GLU A 331 1.82 14.75 9.20
CA GLU A 331 2.97 13.86 9.00
C GLU A 331 3.75 14.18 7.71
N GLN A 332 3.12 14.93 6.80
CA GLN A 332 3.69 15.33 5.52
C GLN A 332 3.41 16.80 5.21
N GLU A 333 4.21 17.37 4.31
CA GLU A 333 3.95 18.72 3.80
C GLU A 333 2.63 18.80 3.03
N GLY A 334 1.96 19.95 3.13
CA GLY A 334 0.81 20.24 2.28
C GLY A 334 1.20 20.28 0.81
N LYS A 335 0.46 19.54 -0.02
CA LYS A 335 0.67 19.40 -1.46
C LYS A 335 -0.01 20.53 -2.21
N ARG A 336 0.70 21.16 -3.14
CA ARG A 336 0.16 22.18 -4.04
C ARG A 336 -0.32 21.52 -5.33
N VAL A 337 -1.58 21.75 -5.67
CA VAL A 337 -2.21 21.31 -6.91
C VAL A 337 -2.58 22.54 -7.71
N ILE A 338 -2.25 22.57 -8.99
CA ILE A 338 -2.51 23.69 -9.90
C ILE A 338 -3.61 23.34 -10.91
N SER A 339 -3.73 22.06 -11.25
CA SER A 339 -4.73 21.51 -12.17
C SER A 339 -5.17 20.13 -11.73
#